data_AF-A0A2L2TJ40-F1
#
_entry.id   AF-A0A2L2TJ40-F1
#
_cell.length_a   1.000
_cell.length_b   1.000
_cell.length_c   1.000
_cell.angle_alpha   90.00
_cell.angle_beta   90.00
_cell.angle_gamma   90.00
#
_symmetry.space_group_name_H-M   'P 1'
#
loop_
_entity.id
_entity.type
_entity.pdbx_description
1 polymer ?
#
loop_
_entity_poly.entity_id
_entity_poly.type
_entity_poly.pdbx_seq_one_letter_code
_entity_poly.pdbx_strand_id
1 'polypeptide(L)'
;MEASQPTLERIRARATGDPPPRAPIAPRGPTAKEVLMEANKVRLEAFLEDLPTLYQQARLENASYLGHSEITEALRSRLFYPVKPPSLPCSSCGAIAAFQHEDTCRGATRRWIARHDTAVRAFYRALASEPSLEVQKEPLVDKATSLRADIAVTVGNSRYYYDIQIVAIAKDSARSDPYETLREAAEEKRRKYRTLGAFFQPIIISAGGLMELETAKTYRKLQDLIGPIAAAQLDSSIGLALTRTRAISAASISREAPRGIASSLWNPSRRDPQGLS
;
A
#
# COMPACT_ATOMS: atom_id res chain seq x y z
N MET A 1 -96.38 -19.28 6.45
CA MET A 1 -95.86 -19.94 7.66
C MET A 1 -95.41 -21.31 7.17
N GLU A 2 -94.15 -21.72 7.19
CA GLU A 2 -93.06 -21.47 8.12
C GLU A 2 -91.75 -21.82 7.41
N ALA A 3 -90.67 -21.11 7.75
CA ALA A 3 -89.34 -21.34 7.23
C ALA A 3 -88.71 -22.59 7.88
N SER A 4 -87.91 -23.35 7.13
CA SER A 4 -86.91 -24.25 7.70
C SER A 4 -85.72 -24.36 6.77
N GLN A 5 -84.64 -23.71 7.21
CA GLN A 5 -83.29 -23.78 6.67
C GLN A 5 -82.69 -25.18 6.90
N PRO A 6 -81.68 -25.56 6.09
CA PRO A 6 -80.36 -25.69 6.72
C PRO A 6 -79.29 -25.01 5.84
N THR A 7 -79.12 -23.71 6.03
CA THR A 7 -78.08 -22.91 5.34
C THR A 7 -76.81 -22.75 6.17
N LEU A 8 -76.80 -23.22 7.43
CA LEU A 8 -75.65 -23.06 8.34
C LEU A 8 -74.63 -24.21 8.29
N GLU A 9 -75.03 -25.43 7.94
CA GLU A 9 -74.10 -26.57 7.87
C GLU A 9 -73.21 -26.54 6.61
N ARG A 10 -73.74 -26.07 5.48
CA ARG A 10 -72.95 -25.88 4.24
C ARG A 10 -71.90 -24.78 4.35
N ILE A 11 -72.09 -23.80 5.23
CA ILE A 11 -71.10 -22.73 5.46
C ILE A 11 -69.96 -23.24 6.36
N ARG A 12 -70.24 -24.11 7.33
CA ARG A 12 -69.20 -24.68 8.22
C ARG A 12 -68.24 -25.64 7.50
N ALA A 13 -68.70 -26.35 6.47
CA ALA A 13 -67.84 -27.21 5.64
C ALA A 13 -66.86 -26.43 4.74
N ARG A 14 -67.06 -25.11 4.54
CA ARG A 14 -66.13 -24.25 3.78
C ARG A 14 -65.08 -23.55 4.66
N ALA A 15 -65.20 -23.69 5.98
CA ALA A 15 -64.28 -23.09 6.96
C ALA A 15 -63.20 -24.08 7.47
N THR A 16 -63.28 -25.36 7.09
CA THR A 16 -62.25 -26.38 7.34
C THR A 16 -61.61 -26.79 6.00
N GLY A 17 -61.11 -25.80 5.28
CA GLY A 17 -60.17 -26.03 4.18
C GLY A 17 -58.79 -25.65 4.68
N ASP A 18 -57.93 -26.64 4.90
CA ASP A 18 -56.50 -26.38 5.05
C ASP A 18 -56.02 -25.45 3.92
N PRO A 19 -55.17 -24.46 4.20
CA PRO A 19 -54.60 -23.66 3.13
C PRO A 19 -53.89 -24.60 2.16
N PRO A 20 -54.05 -24.44 0.83
CA PRO A 20 -53.28 -25.24 -0.11
C PRO A 20 -51.79 -25.10 0.26
N PRO A 21 -50.99 -26.18 0.17
CA PRO A 21 -49.59 -26.11 0.54
C PRO A 21 -48.97 -24.94 -0.21
N ARG A 22 -48.45 -23.95 0.54
CA ARG A 22 -47.70 -22.84 -0.05
C ARG A 22 -46.60 -23.49 -0.88
N ALA A 23 -46.73 -23.41 -2.20
CA ALA A 23 -45.62 -23.77 -3.08
C ALA A 23 -44.39 -23.02 -2.56
N PRO A 24 -43.24 -23.69 -2.37
CA PRO A 24 -42.04 -23.02 -1.92
C PRO A 24 -41.82 -21.84 -2.87
N ILE A 25 -41.73 -20.63 -2.30
CA ILE A 25 -41.38 -19.44 -3.06
C ILE A 25 -40.07 -19.80 -3.75
N ALA A 26 -40.10 -19.98 -5.07
CA ALA A 26 -38.90 -20.24 -5.83
C ALA A 26 -37.90 -19.13 -5.47
N PRO A 27 -36.64 -19.46 -5.14
CA PRO A 27 -35.66 -18.44 -4.79
C PRO A 27 -35.68 -17.40 -5.90
N ARG A 28 -35.90 -16.13 -5.54
CA ARG A 28 -35.90 -15.03 -6.51
C ARG A 28 -34.60 -15.14 -7.29
N GLY A 29 -34.73 -15.44 -8.59
CA GLY A 29 -33.58 -15.49 -9.48
C GLY A 29 -32.83 -14.16 -9.44
N PRO A 30 -31.52 -14.17 -9.75
CA PRO A 30 -30.72 -12.96 -9.66
C PRO A 30 -31.34 -11.86 -10.51
N THR A 31 -31.43 -10.67 -9.96
CA THR A 31 -32.02 -9.53 -10.68
C THR A 31 -31.14 -9.18 -11.90
N ALA A 32 -31.70 -8.60 -12.95
CA ALA A 32 -30.91 -8.19 -14.12
C ALA A 32 -29.72 -7.27 -13.75
N LYS A 33 -29.87 -6.51 -12.66
CA LYS A 33 -28.79 -5.72 -12.05
C LYS A 33 -27.67 -6.58 -11.48
N GLU A 34 -28.00 -7.65 -10.76
CA GLU A 34 -27.01 -8.61 -10.22
C GLU A 34 -26.27 -9.35 -11.34
N VAL A 35 -26.98 -9.77 -12.38
CA VAL A 35 -26.37 -10.40 -13.56
C VAL A 35 -25.39 -9.44 -14.26
N LEU A 36 -25.76 -8.17 -14.41
CA LEU A 36 -24.87 -7.15 -14.97
C LEU A 36 -23.68 -6.82 -14.06
N MET A 37 -23.89 -6.78 -12.74
CA MET A 37 -22.78 -6.58 -11.79
C MET A 37 -21.79 -7.73 -11.85
N GLU A 38 -22.26 -8.98 -11.91
CA GLU A 38 -21.39 -10.15 -12.01
C GLU A 38 -20.65 -10.19 -13.35
N ALA A 39 -21.33 -9.90 -14.47
CA ALA A 39 -20.69 -9.79 -15.77
C ALA A 39 -19.64 -8.67 -15.83
N ASN A 40 -19.90 -7.53 -15.17
CA ASN A 40 -18.94 -6.45 -15.06
C ASN A 40 -17.76 -6.81 -14.15
N LYS A 41 -18.00 -7.58 -13.08
CA LYS A 41 -16.95 -8.07 -12.18
C LYS A 41 -16.01 -9.03 -12.92
N VAL A 42 -16.54 -9.98 -13.69
CA VAL A 42 -15.74 -10.90 -14.51
C VAL A 42 -14.94 -10.16 -15.57
N ARG A 43 -15.56 -9.18 -16.27
CA ARG A 43 -14.85 -8.33 -17.24
C ARG A 43 -13.76 -7.50 -16.59
N LEU A 44 -14.02 -6.98 -15.39
CA LEU A 44 -13.02 -6.26 -14.62
C LEU A 44 -11.87 -7.22 -14.28
N GLU A 45 -12.13 -8.37 -13.68
CA GLU A 45 -11.12 -9.38 -13.33
C GLU A 45 -10.23 -9.75 -14.53
N ALA A 46 -10.82 -10.05 -15.69
CA ALA A 46 -10.07 -10.32 -16.92
C ALA A 46 -9.18 -9.13 -17.36
N PHE A 47 -9.72 -7.91 -17.34
CA PHE A 47 -8.95 -6.70 -17.65
C PHE A 47 -7.81 -6.48 -16.65
N LEU A 48 -8.01 -6.83 -15.37
CA LEU A 48 -7.00 -6.68 -14.34
C LEU A 48 -5.85 -7.68 -14.48
N GLU A 49 -6.13 -8.90 -14.96
CA GLU A 49 -5.13 -9.92 -15.26
C GLU A 49 -4.25 -9.54 -16.45
N ASP A 50 -4.82 -8.88 -17.47
CA ASP A 50 -4.11 -8.42 -18.67
C ASP A 50 -3.21 -7.19 -18.45
N LEU A 51 -3.25 -6.56 -17.28
CA LEU A 51 -2.42 -5.39 -16.98
C LEU A 51 -0.92 -5.75 -16.96
N PRO A 52 -0.03 -4.87 -17.47
CA PRO A 52 1.41 -5.09 -17.33
C PRO A 52 1.81 -5.14 -15.84
N THR A 53 2.83 -5.93 -15.51
CA THR A 53 3.25 -6.23 -14.12
C THR A 53 3.39 -4.99 -13.24
N LEU A 54 4.03 -3.92 -13.74
CA LEU A 54 4.19 -2.67 -12.99
C LEU A 54 2.85 -2.04 -12.56
N TYR A 55 1.82 -2.14 -13.39
CA TYR A 55 0.48 -1.63 -13.07
C TYR A 55 -0.21 -2.52 -12.03
N GLN A 56 -0.02 -3.83 -12.09
CA GLN A 56 -0.53 -4.75 -11.07
C GLN A 56 0.10 -4.45 -9.69
N GLN A 57 1.42 -4.25 -9.65
CA GLN A 57 2.15 -3.88 -8.44
C GLN A 57 1.68 -2.55 -7.84
N ALA A 58 1.50 -1.53 -8.68
CA ALA A 58 0.96 -0.25 -8.25
C ALA A 58 -0.43 -0.37 -7.64
N ARG A 59 -1.29 -1.19 -8.25
CA ARG A 59 -2.65 -1.41 -7.74
C ARG A 59 -2.62 -2.07 -6.38
N LEU A 60 -1.75 -3.05 -6.15
CA LEU A 60 -1.57 -3.70 -4.85
C LEU A 60 -1.10 -2.71 -3.78
N GLU A 61 -0.11 -1.87 -4.09
CA GLU A 61 0.32 -0.82 -3.16
C GLU A 61 -0.75 0.21 -2.86
N ASN A 62 -1.44 0.68 -3.90
CA ASN A 62 -2.48 1.69 -3.76
C ASN A 62 -3.74 1.15 -3.04
N ALA A 63 -3.91 -0.18 -3.00
CA ALA A 63 -4.94 -0.81 -2.19
C ALA A 63 -4.50 -1.08 -0.73
N SER A 64 -3.27 -0.72 -0.36
CA SER A 64 -2.73 -1.03 0.96
C SER A 64 -3.33 -0.17 2.07
N TYR A 65 -3.41 -0.76 3.27
CA TYR A 65 -4.08 -0.23 4.46
C TYR A 65 -3.51 1.12 4.96
N LEU A 66 -2.21 1.36 4.79
CA LEU A 66 -1.58 2.62 5.19
C LEU A 66 -1.78 3.76 4.18
N GLY A 67 -2.29 3.46 2.99
CA GLY A 67 -2.70 4.48 2.05
C GLY A 67 -4.08 5.00 2.44
N HIS A 68 -4.18 6.23 2.98
CA HIS A 68 -5.47 6.91 3.12
C HIS A 68 -6.22 6.89 1.79
N SER A 69 -7.38 6.22 1.72
CA SER A 69 -8.10 5.97 0.45
C SER A 69 -8.26 7.21 -0.43
N GLU A 70 -8.58 8.37 0.14
CA GLU A 70 -8.77 9.63 -0.59
C GLU A 70 -7.46 10.23 -1.13
N ILE A 71 -6.39 10.14 -0.35
CA ILE A 71 -5.06 10.65 -0.70
C ILE A 71 -4.37 9.69 -1.68
N THR A 72 -4.59 8.39 -1.49
CA THR A 72 -4.17 7.33 -2.38
C THR A 72 -4.95 7.38 -3.69
N GLU A 73 -6.24 7.73 -3.71
CA GLU A 73 -7.02 7.96 -4.95
C GLU A 73 -6.52 9.23 -5.68
N ALA A 74 -6.14 10.28 -4.93
CA ALA A 74 -5.54 11.50 -5.48
C ALA A 74 -4.14 11.26 -6.07
N LEU A 75 -3.34 10.38 -5.45
CA LEU A 75 -2.09 9.89 -6.03
C LEU A 75 -2.35 8.90 -7.18
N ARG A 76 -3.32 7.99 -7.07
CA ARG A 76 -3.72 7.01 -8.09
C ARG A 76 -4.10 7.71 -9.39
N SER A 77 -4.87 8.80 -9.28
CA SER A 77 -5.23 9.67 -10.40
C SER A 77 -4.02 10.38 -11.02
N ARG A 78 -2.92 10.55 -10.27
CA ARG A 78 -1.68 11.21 -10.70
C ARG A 78 -0.57 10.24 -11.11
N LEU A 79 -0.61 9.00 -10.63
CA LEU A 79 0.44 7.98 -10.74
C LEU A 79 0.13 6.92 -11.80
N PHE A 80 -1.11 6.77 -12.28
CA PHE A 80 -1.38 5.96 -13.47
C PHE A 80 -0.78 6.52 -14.76
N TYR A 81 -0.18 7.71 -14.69
CA TYR A 81 0.57 8.33 -15.77
C TYR A 81 2.00 8.59 -15.30
N PRO A 82 3.03 8.34 -16.13
CA PRO A 82 4.40 8.64 -15.76
C PRO A 82 4.55 10.15 -15.52
N VAL A 83 5.36 10.50 -14.51
CA VAL A 83 5.59 11.89 -14.07
C VAL A 83 6.12 12.78 -15.20
N LYS A 84 6.72 12.17 -16.22
CA LYS A 84 7.05 12.76 -17.50
C LYS A 84 6.67 11.82 -18.64
N PRO A 85 6.43 12.34 -19.86
CA PRO A 85 6.34 11.52 -21.05
C PRO A 85 7.58 10.60 -21.16
N PRO A 86 7.43 9.34 -21.61
CA PRO A 86 8.57 8.42 -21.81
C PRO A 86 9.63 8.96 -22.77
N SER A 87 9.27 9.92 -23.63
CA SER A 87 10.17 10.63 -24.53
C SER A 87 11.08 11.66 -23.84
N LEU A 88 10.83 12.00 -22.57
CA LEU A 88 11.60 12.99 -21.82
C LEU A 88 12.34 12.37 -20.64
N PRO A 89 13.64 12.64 -20.49
CA PRO A 89 14.41 12.13 -19.35
C PRO A 89 14.02 12.84 -18.04
N CYS A 90 14.24 12.14 -16.94
CA CYS A 90 14.13 12.64 -15.58
C CYS A 90 15.07 13.82 -15.37
N SER A 91 14.54 14.94 -14.85
CA SER A 91 15.34 16.16 -14.62
C SER A 91 16.39 16.01 -13.52
N SER A 92 16.29 14.97 -12.69
CA SER A 92 17.21 14.76 -11.56
C SER A 92 18.27 13.69 -11.83
N CYS A 93 17.96 12.64 -12.58
CA CYS A 93 18.92 11.55 -12.84
C CYS A 93 19.18 11.25 -14.33
N GLY A 94 18.46 11.90 -15.26
CA GLY A 94 18.66 11.70 -16.69
C GLY A 94 18.08 10.41 -17.28
N ALA A 95 17.64 9.46 -16.46
CA ALA A 95 17.00 8.23 -16.94
C ALA A 95 15.59 8.48 -17.50
N ILE A 96 15.09 7.57 -18.34
CA ILE A 96 13.69 7.59 -18.78
C ILE A 96 12.79 7.44 -17.55
N ALA A 97 11.92 8.42 -17.33
CA ALA A 97 11.03 8.46 -16.17
C ALA A 97 9.82 7.53 -16.40
N ALA A 98 10.09 6.22 -16.35
CA ALA A 98 9.05 5.20 -16.39
C ALA A 98 8.10 5.31 -15.18
N PHE A 99 7.05 4.50 -15.20
CA PHE A 99 6.11 4.39 -14.11
C PHE A 99 6.81 4.13 -12.76
N GLN A 100 6.40 4.81 -11.68
CA GLN A 100 7.01 4.76 -10.33
C GLN A 100 8.49 5.18 -10.23
N HIS A 101 9.01 5.89 -11.22
CA HIS A 101 10.39 6.39 -11.18
C HIS A 101 10.67 7.26 -9.94
N GLU A 102 9.67 7.92 -9.36
CA GLU A 102 9.78 8.72 -8.14
C GLU A 102 10.22 7.93 -6.90
N ASP A 103 10.01 6.61 -6.87
CA ASP A 103 10.44 5.74 -5.78
C ASP A 103 11.86 5.20 -5.96
N THR A 104 12.39 5.22 -7.19
CA THR A 104 13.67 4.63 -7.55
C THR A 104 14.73 5.66 -7.96
N CYS A 105 14.31 6.88 -8.31
CA CYS A 105 15.16 7.95 -8.83
C CYS A 105 16.29 8.34 -7.86
N ARG A 106 17.53 8.05 -8.27
CA ARG A 106 18.72 8.39 -7.48
C ARG A 106 18.96 9.90 -7.31
N GLY A 107 18.41 10.74 -8.18
CA GLY A 107 18.50 12.20 -8.08
C GLY A 107 17.47 12.82 -7.11
N ALA A 108 16.32 12.16 -6.92
CA ALA A 108 15.30 12.56 -5.94
C ALA A 108 15.56 11.99 -4.52
N THR A 109 16.59 11.15 -4.40
CA THR A 109 17.07 10.38 -3.23
C THR A 109 17.15 11.13 -1.91
N ARG A 110 17.29 12.45 -1.85
CA ARG A 110 17.32 13.14 -0.54
C ARG A 110 16.04 12.95 0.28
N ARG A 111 14.95 12.45 -0.33
CA ARG A 111 13.66 12.29 0.32
C ARG A 111 13.41 10.92 0.96
N TRP A 112 14.13 9.84 0.60
CA TRP A 112 13.90 8.53 1.26
C TRP A 112 14.39 8.51 2.71
N ILE A 113 15.46 9.24 3.03
CA ILE A 113 15.92 9.43 4.42
C ILE A 113 14.83 10.15 5.22
N ALA A 114 14.32 11.28 4.70
CA ALA A 114 13.24 12.01 5.36
C ALA A 114 11.96 11.17 5.53
N ARG A 115 11.65 10.30 4.56
CA ARG A 115 10.54 9.34 4.62
C ARG A 115 10.75 8.35 5.76
N HIS A 116 11.92 7.71 5.80
CA HIS A 116 12.33 6.79 6.85
C HIS A 116 12.28 7.45 8.23
N ASP A 117 12.95 8.59 8.42
CA ASP A 117 13.01 9.29 9.69
C ASP A 117 11.63 9.74 10.18
N THR A 118 10.72 10.04 9.25
CA THR A 118 9.34 10.39 9.60
C THR A 118 8.55 9.17 10.05
N ALA A 119 8.72 8.01 9.38
CA ALA A 119 8.14 6.75 9.83
C ALA A 119 8.69 6.34 11.21
N VAL A 120 10.01 6.33 11.40
CA VAL A 120 10.65 6.04 12.71
C VAL A 120 10.13 6.98 13.81
N ARG A 121 10.02 8.28 13.52
CA ARG A 121 9.46 9.24 14.48
C ARG A 121 7.98 8.97 14.79
N ALA A 122 7.18 8.55 13.80
CA ALA A 122 5.79 8.19 13.99
C ALA A 122 5.65 6.98 14.92
N PHE A 123 6.38 5.89 14.64
CA PHE A 123 6.44 4.72 15.51
C PHE A 123 6.85 5.08 16.93
N TYR A 124 7.94 5.85 17.08
CA TYR A 124 8.40 6.25 18.40
C TYR A 124 7.33 7.05 19.16
N ARG A 125 6.70 8.04 18.52
CA ARG A 125 5.68 8.88 19.19
C ARG A 125 4.48 8.07 19.63
N ALA A 126 4.03 7.14 18.79
CA ALA A 126 2.89 6.28 19.07
C ALA A 126 3.21 5.27 20.18
N LEU A 127 4.41 4.69 20.19
CA LEU A 127 4.82 3.75 21.24
C LEU A 127 5.10 4.47 22.57
N ALA A 128 5.72 5.65 22.52
CA ALA A 128 6.04 6.44 23.71
C ALA A 128 4.81 7.13 24.33
N SER A 129 3.66 7.14 23.65
CA SER A 129 2.41 7.62 24.27
C SER A 129 1.79 6.61 25.24
N GLU A 130 2.19 5.34 25.17
CA GLU A 130 1.73 4.30 26.08
C GLU A 130 2.62 4.27 27.35
N PRO A 131 2.11 4.62 28.53
CA PRO A 131 2.94 4.78 29.74
C PRO A 131 3.55 3.47 30.24
N SER A 132 2.97 2.33 29.89
CA SER A 132 3.46 1.01 30.29
C SER A 132 4.68 0.54 29.49
N LEU A 133 5.06 1.25 28.42
CA LEU A 133 6.17 0.90 27.53
C LEU A 133 7.39 1.80 27.76
N GLU A 134 8.56 1.19 27.86
CA GLU A 134 9.83 1.92 27.77
C GLU A 134 10.31 1.88 26.32
N VAL A 135 10.45 3.05 25.70
CA VAL A 135 10.81 3.15 24.28
C VAL A 135 12.12 3.93 24.12
N GLN A 136 13.10 3.31 23.46
CA GLN A 136 14.38 3.95 23.15
C GLN A 136 14.56 4.09 21.64
N LYS A 137 15.02 5.27 21.19
CA LYS A 137 15.49 5.49 19.82
C LYS A 137 16.94 5.09 19.66
N GLU A 138 17.23 4.54 18.50
CA GLU A 138 18.57 4.17 18.08
C GLU A 138 19.34 3.36 19.15
N PRO A 139 18.76 2.31 19.76
CA PRO A 139 19.45 1.53 20.77
C PRO A 139 20.70 0.86 20.17
N LEU A 140 21.78 0.83 20.96
CA LEU A 140 22.97 0.06 20.59
C LEU A 140 22.67 -1.44 20.74
N VAL A 141 22.82 -2.18 19.66
CA VAL A 141 22.58 -3.63 19.58
C VAL A 141 23.88 -4.39 19.83
N ASP A 142 24.95 -4.00 19.14
CA ASP A 142 26.26 -4.61 19.28
C ASP A 142 27.33 -3.53 19.38
N LYS A 143 28.11 -3.58 20.46
CA LYS A 143 29.21 -2.64 20.73
C LYS A 143 30.37 -2.82 19.76
N ALA A 144 30.65 -4.05 19.33
CA ALA A 144 31.79 -4.35 18.47
C ALA A 144 31.61 -3.77 17.05
N THR A 145 30.40 -3.92 16.51
CA THR A 145 30.06 -3.40 15.17
C THR A 145 29.43 -2.01 15.20
N SER A 146 29.22 -1.42 16.38
CA SER A 146 28.43 -0.18 16.56
C SER A 146 27.05 -0.27 15.89
N LEU A 147 26.47 -1.47 15.81
CA LEU A 147 25.19 -1.71 15.18
C LEU A 147 24.07 -1.11 16.04
N ARG A 148 23.20 -0.31 15.41
CA ARG A 148 22.02 0.28 16.05
C ARG A 148 20.78 -0.07 15.27
N ALA A 149 19.73 -0.48 15.98
CA ALA A 149 18.38 -0.61 15.42
C ALA A 149 17.67 0.75 15.52
N ASP A 150 16.54 0.97 14.85
CA ASP A 150 15.84 2.25 14.92
C ASP A 150 15.14 2.47 16.26
N ILE A 151 14.51 1.43 16.79
CA ILE A 151 13.68 1.50 18.00
C ILE A 151 13.90 0.24 18.85
N ALA A 152 13.95 0.41 20.17
CA ALA A 152 13.69 -0.69 21.11
C ALA A 152 12.46 -0.37 21.96
N VAL A 153 11.67 -1.41 22.26
CA VAL A 153 10.53 -1.34 23.17
C VAL A 153 10.72 -2.40 24.25
N THR A 154 10.70 -1.98 25.51
CA THR A 154 10.64 -2.89 26.66
C THR A 154 9.19 -3.11 27.04
N VAL A 155 8.75 -4.36 26.99
CA VAL A 155 7.42 -4.82 27.44
C VAL A 155 7.64 -5.77 28.61
N GLY A 156 7.31 -5.31 29.83
CA GLY A 156 7.62 -6.04 31.05
C GLY A 156 9.13 -6.28 31.19
N ASN A 157 9.56 -7.54 31.22
CA ASN A 157 10.98 -7.92 31.33
C ASN A 157 11.66 -8.20 29.98
N SER A 158 10.93 -8.10 28.87
CA SER A 158 11.44 -8.42 27.54
C SER A 158 11.68 -7.17 26.73
N ARG A 159 12.81 -7.11 26.05
CA ARG A 159 13.20 -5.98 25.20
C ARG A 159 13.24 -6.40 23.74
N TYR A 160 12.39 -5.78 22.94
CA TYR A 160 12.26 -6.03 21.51
C TYR A 160 12.92 -4.91 20.71
N TYR A 161 13.52 -5.27 19.58
CA TYR A 161 14.24 -4.37 18.69
C TYR A 161 13.56 -4.36 17.31
N TYR A 162 13.38 -3.17 16.78
CA TYR A 162 12.73 -2.93 15.50
C TYR A 162 13.62 -2.06 14.64
N ASP A 163 13.70 -2.44 13.37
CA ASP A 163 14.42 -1.70 12.34
C ASP A 163 13.49 -1.59 11.12
N ILE A 164 13.24 -0.35 10.71
CA ILE A 164 12.22 0.01 9.75
C ILE A 164 12.89 0.19 8.40
N GLN A 165 12.33 -0.42 7.36
CA GLN A 165 12.83 -0.26 6.00
C GLN A 165 11.69 0.02 5.05
N ILE A 166 11.88 1.05 4.21
CA ILE A 166 10.94 1.41 3.16
C ILE A 166 11.51 0.98 1.81
N VAL A 167 10.86 0.01 1.18
CA VAL A 167 11.32 -0.65 -0.05
C VAL A 167 10.57 -0.09 -1.27
N ALA A 168 11.30 0.23 -2.34
CA ALA A 168 10.69 0.53 -3.63
C ALA A 168 10.51 -0.79 -4.39
N ILE A 169 9.27 -1.18 -4.65
CA ILE A 169 8.94 -2.47 -5.29
C ILE A 169 8.93 -2.41 -6.83
N ALA A 170 8.99 -1.22 -7.44
CA ALA A 170 9.07 -1.06 -8.90
C ALA A 170 10.51 -0.81 -9.39
N LYS A 171 11.51 -1.31 -8.66
CA LYS A 171 12.89 -1.32 -9.18
C LYS A 171 13.01 -2.41 -10.24
N ASP A 172 13.90 -2.23 -11.21
CA ASP A 172 14.18 -3.26 -12.23
C ASP A 172 14.68 -4.58 -11.62
N SER A 173 15.22 -4.53 -10.39
CA SER A 173 15.65 -5.68 -9.60
C SER A 173 14.53 -6.30 -8.76
N ALA A 174 13.37 -5.66 -8.68
CA ALA A 174 12.24 -6.18 -7.93
C ALA A 174 11.60 -7.32 -8.70
N ARG A 175 11.24 -8.37 -7.99
CA ARG A 175 10.65 -9.57 -8.60
C ARG A 175 9.25 -9.27 -9.10
N SER A 176 8.74 -10.15 -9.96
CA SER A 176 7.36 -10.06 -10.46
C SER A 176 6.34 -9.94 -9.32
N ASP A 177 6.58 -10.62 -8.20
CA ASP A 177 5.79 -10.50 -6.96
C ASP A 177 6.36 -9.45 -5.97
N PRO A 178 5.61 -8.39 -5.64
CA PRO A 178 5.95 -7.45 -4.58
C PRO A 178 6.24 -8.08 -3.22
N TYR A 179 5.50 -9.11 -2.84
CA TYR A 179 5.65 -9.73 -1.51
C TYR A 179 6.98 -10.46 -1.38
N GLU A 180 7.49 -11.08 -2.45
CA GLU A 180 8.84 -11.66 -2.45
C GLU A 180 9.92 -10.61 -2.24
N THR A 181 9.78 -9.44 -2.87
CA THR A 181 10.73 -8.34 -2.72
C THR A 181 10.75 -7.82 -1.26
N LEU A 182 9.58 -7.73 -0.62
CA LEU A 182 9.49 -7.34 0.78
C LEU A 182 10.04 -8.44 1.72
N ARG A 183 9.79 -9.72 1.39
CA ARG A 183 10.31 -10.87 2.15
C ARG A 183 11.83 -10.92 2.12
N GLU A 184 12.45 -10.72 0.95
CA GLU A 184 13.90 -10.70 0.81
C GLU A 184 14.53 -9.58 1.64
N ALA A 185 13.93 -8.37 1.64
CA ALA A 185 14.36 -7.27 2.50
C ALA A 185 14.23 -7.62 4.00
N ALA A 186 13.16 -8.32 4.40
CA ALA A 186 12.99 -8.78 5.78
C ALA A 186 14.08 -9.79 6.17
N GLU A 187 14.38 -10.75 5.29
CA GLU A 187 15.42 -11.76 5.50
C GLU A 187 16.82 -11.14 5.59
N GLU A 188 17.12 -10.13 4.77
CA GLU A 188 18.37 -9.38 4.84
C GLU A 188 18.54 -8.68 6.21
N LYS A 189 17.47 -8.04 6.71
CA LYS A 189 17.48 -7.43 8.05
C LYS A 189 17.65 -8.47 9.15
N ARG A 190 16.94 -9.61 9.10
CA ARG A 190 17.13 -10.70 10.08
C ARG A 190 18.56 -11.23 10.06
N ARG A 191 19.19 -11.32 8.89
CA ARG A 191 20.60 -11.72 8.78
C ARG A 191 21.53 -10.69 9.43
N LYS A 192 21.26 -9.39 9.23
CA LYS A 192 22.01 -8.27 9.85
C LYS A 192 21.91 -8.31 11.37
N TYR A 193 20.72 -8.57 11.92
CA TYR A 193 20.44 -8.57 13.36
C TYR A 193 20.37 -9.99 13.95
N ARG A 194 21.07 -10.97 13.36
CA ARG A 194 21.00 -12.38 13.76
C ARG A 194 21.30 -12.62 15.25
N THR A 195 22.16 -11.79 15.84
CA THR A 195 22.55 -11.86 17.26
C THR A 195 21.38 -11.66 18.23
N LEU A 196 20.33 -10.95 17.81
CA LEU A 196 19.15 -10.69 18.62
C LEU A 196 18.11 -11.83 18.59
N GLY A 197 18.21 -12.74 17.63
CA GLY A 197 17.29 -13.87 17.48
C GLY A 197 15.82 -13.43 17.45
N ALA A 198 14.99 -14.04 18.29
CA ALA A 198 13.55 -13.79 18.37
C ALA A 198 13.18 -12.39 18.91
N PHE A 199 14.12 -11.68 19.53
CA PHE A 199 13.89 -10.32 20.06
C PHE A 199 13.99 -9.25 18.97
N PHE A 200 14.41 -9.59 17.76
CA PHE A 200 14.42 -8.69 16.62
C PHE A 200 13.26 -8.97 15.67
N GLN A 201 12.55 -7.92 15.29
CA GLN A 201 11.45 -7.98 14.33
C GLN A 201 11.63 -6.87 13.28
N PRO A 202 11.89 -7.21 12.01
CA PRO A 202 11.98 -6.20 10.96
C PRO A 202 10.60 -5.60 10.68
N ILE A 203 10.55 -4.30 10.39
CA ILE A 203 9.34 -3.62 9.92
C ILE A 203 9.58 -3.21 8.47
N ILE A 204 9.10 -4.02 7.53
CA ILE A 204 9.27 -3.80 6.10
C ILE A 204 7.98 -3.28 5.48
N ILE A 205 8.05 -2.06 4.94
CA ILE A 205 6.93 -1.37 4.29
C ILE A 205 7.37 -0.98 2.88
N SER A 206 6.48 -1.07 1.90
CA SER A 206 6.74 -0.56 0.57
C SER A 206 6.57 0.96 0.53
N ALA A 207 7.08 1.60 -0.52
CA ALA A 207 6.89 3.03 -0.71
C ALA A 207 5.41 3.44 -0.79
N GLY A 208 4.53 2.51 -1.18
CA GLY A 208 3.09 2.72 -1.25
C GLY A 208 2.29 2.23 -0.06
N GLY A 209 2.94 1.67 0.98
CA GLY A 209 2.27 1.26 2.21
C GLY A 209 1.95 -0.23 2.30
N LEU A 210 2.34 -1.04 1.31
CA LEU A 210 2.23 -2.49 1.38
C LEU A 210 3.19 -3.03 2.44
N MET A 211 2.75 -3.96 3.28
CA MET A 211 3.60 -4.56 4.31
C MET A 211 3.99 -5.99 3.95
N GLU A 212 5.16 -6.40 4.41
CA GLU A 212 5.51 -7.83 4.48
C GLU A 212 4.55 -8.56 5.45
N LEU A 213 4.31 -9.85 5.22
CA LEU A 213 3.28 -10.61 5.92
C LEU A 213 3.50 -10.70 7.45
N GLU A 214 4.73 -10.97 7.90
CA GLU A 214 5.04 -10.95 9.32
C GLU A 214 5.07 -9.53 9.89
N THR A 215 5.55 -8.56 9.09
CA THR A 215 5.49 -7.14 9.44
C THR A 215 4.05 -6.72 9.73
N ALA A 216 3.07 -7.13 8.93
CA ALA A 216 1.66 -6.81 9.15
C ALA A 216 1.13 -7.37 10.48
N LYS A 217 1.55 -8.58 10.86
CA LYS A 217 1.20 -9.19 12.16
C LYS A 217 1.85 -8.44 13.32
N THR A 218 3.13 -8.12 13.20
CA THR A 218 3.86 -7.33 14.21
C THR A 218 3.27 -5.95 14.35
N TYR A 219 2.95 -5.29 13.24
CA TYR A 219 2.33 -3.98 13.20
C TYR A 219 1.00 -3.97 13.94
N ARG A 220 0.13 -4.98 13.69
CA ARG A 220 -1.13 -5.11 14.42
C ARG A 220 -0.92 -5.30 15.93
N LYS A 221 0.04 -6.12 16.34
CA LYS A 221 0.40 -6.26 17.76
C LYS A 221 0.85 -4.92 18.36
N LEU A 222 1.65 -4.14 17.64
CA LEU A 222 2.06 -2.81 18.09
C LEU A 222 0.87 -1.85 18.21
N GLN A 223 -0.08 -1.90 17.28
CA GLN A 223 -1.33 -1.12 17.34
C GLN A 223 -2.18 -1.51 18.56
N ASP A 224 -2.30 -2.82 18.85
CA ASP A 224 -3.04 -3.32 20.00
C ASP A 224 -2.42 -2.84 21.33
N LEU A 225 -1.08 -2.72 21.38
CA LEU A 225 -0.36 -2.26 22.58
C LEU A 225 -0.57 -0.78 22.90
N ILE A 226 -0.69 0.08 21.88
CA ILE A 226 -0.80 1.55 22.05
C ILE A 226 -2.24 2.06 22.09
N GLY A 227 -3.21 1.16 21.84
CA GLY A 227 -4.62 1.48 21.79
C GLY A 227 -5.08 2.18 20.50
N PRO A 228 -6.40 2.29 20.29
CA PRO A 228 -6.99 2.64 19.00
C PRO A 228 -6.69 4.07 18.53
N ILE A 229 -6.57 5.03 19.46
CA ILE A 229 -6.32 6.44 19.11
C ILE A 229 -4.88 6.61 18.60
N ALA A 230 -3.90 6.10 19.35
CA ALA A 230 -2.50 6.18 18.94
C ALA A 230 -2.23 5.34 17.68
N ALA A 231 -2.90 4.20 17.53
CA ALA A 231 -2.87 3.39 16.31
C ALA A 231 -3.39 4.15 15.09
N ALA A 232 -4.56 4.81 15.19
CA ALA A 232 -5.09 5.62 14.09
C ALA A 232 -4.16 6.81 13.73
N GLN A 233 -3.54 7.42 14.74
CA GLN A 233 -2.56 8.48 14.51
C GLN A 233 -1.27 7.97 13.86
N LEU A 234 -0.82 6.76 14.24
CA LEU A 234 0.32 6.08 13.63
C LEU A 234 0.06 5.79 12.15
N ASP A 235 -1.08 5.18 11.85
CA ASP A 235 -1.53 4.89 10.48
C ASP A 235 -1.52 6.17 9.64
N SER A 236 -2.14 7.23 10.16
CA SER A 236 -2.25 8.51 9.46
C SER A 236 -0.90 9.18 9.24
N SER A 237 -0.01 9.12 10.23
CA SER A 237 1.32 9.72 10.15
C SER A 237 2.21 9.02 9.12
N ILE A 238 2.16 7.69 9.08
CA ILE A 238 2.93 6.90 8.11
C ILE A 238 2.35 7.10 6.71
N GLY A 239 1.03 6.97 6.53
CA GLY A 239 0.37 7.15 5.25
C GLY A 239 0.63 8.52 4.62
N LEU A 240 0.54 9.58 5.43
CA LEU A 240 0.87 10.93 5.00
C LEU A 240 2.35 11.09 4.62
N ALA A 241 3.27 10.47 5.38
CA ALA A 241 4.69 10.54 5.10
C ALA A 241 5.04 9.85 3.77
N LEU A 242 4.49 8.65 3.53
CA LEU A 242 4.68 7.90 2.28
C LEU A 242 4.15 8.69 1.08
N THR A 243 2.92 9.21 1.19
CA THR A 243 2.29 10.02 0.15
C THR A 243 3.08 11.29 -0.16
N ARG A 244 3.34 12.10 0.88
CA ARG A 244 3.94 13.42 0.71
C ARG A 244 5.32 13.33 0.08
N THR A 245 6.09 12.32 0.46
CA THR A 245 7.44 12.11 -0.08
C THR A 245 7.39 11.68 -1.54
N ARG A 246 6.48 10.77 -1.93
CA ARG A 246 6.21 10.44 -3.35
C ARG A 246 5.81 11.67 -4.16
N ALA A 247 4.86 12.46 -3.66
CA ALA A 247 4.39 13.66 -4.35
C ALA A 247 5.51 14.71 -4.55
N ILE A 248 6.37 14.91 -3.54
CA ILE A 248 7.52 15.82 -3.65
C ILE A 248 8.55 15.29 -4.64
N SER A 249 8.84 13.99 -4.63
CA SER A 249 9.75 13.36 -5.60
C SER A 249 9.22 13.52 -7.02
N ALA A 250 7.94 13.24 -7.24
CA ALA A 250 7.28 13.43 -8.53
C ALA A 250 7.35 14.90 -8.99
N ALA A 251 7.00 15.85 -8.11
CA ALA A 251 7.10 17.28 -8.42
C ALA A 251 8.54 17.73 -8.72
N SER A 252 9.55 17.10 -8.12
CA SER A 252 10.96 17.38 -8.42
C SER A 252 11.36 16.85 -9.80
N ILE A 253 10.88 15.66 -10.16
CA ILE A 253 11.15 15.03 -11.45
C ILE A 253 10.44 15.77 -12.59
N SER A 254 9.23 16.26 -12.36
CA SER A 254 8.40 16.94 -13.36
C SER A 254 8.89 18.34 -13.71
N ARG A 255 9.74 18.96 -12.89
CA ARG A 255 10.34 20.28 -13.21
C ARG A 255 11.05 20.20 -14.55
N GLU A 256 10.93 21.22 -15.38
CA GLU A 256 11.75 21.35 -16.58
C GLU A 256 13.24 21.29 -16.19
N ALA A 257 14.04 20.59 -16.98
CA ALA A 257 15.49 20.66 -16.81
C ALA A 257 15.90 22.15 -16.94
N PRO A 258 16.90 22.63 -16.17
CA PRO A 258 17.37 24.01 -16.32
C PRO A 258 17.65 24.29 -17.80
N ARG A 259 17.20 25.44 -18.32
CA ARG A 259 17.27 25.86 -19.73
C ARG A 259 18.67 25.84 -20.38
N GLY A 260 19.71 25.35 -19.69
CA GLY A 260 21.09 25.27 -20.17
C GLY A 260 21.63 23.88 -20.53
N ILE A 261 20.92 22.78 -20.23
CA ILE A 261 21.40 21.41 -20.61
C ILE A 261 20.72 20.92 -21.90
N ALA A 262 19.55 21.46 -22.22
CA ALA A 262 18.76 21.05 -23.38
C ALA A 262 19.24 21.66 -24.71
N SER A 263 20.18 22.62 -24.76
CA SER A 263 20.61 23.16 -26.07
C SER A 263 21.72 22.35 -26.74
N SER A 264 22.57 21.65 -25.97
CA SER A 264 23.73 20.93 -26.51
C SER A 264 23.41 19.52 -27.00
N LEU A 265 22.36 18.88 -26.47
CA LEU A 265 21.92 17.54 -26.87
C LEU A 265 20.80 17.54 -27.93
N TRP A 266 20.19 18.69 -28.21
CA TRP A 266 18.99 18.79 -29.06
C TRP A 266 19.23 19.46 -30.42
N ASN A 267 20.49 19.58 -30.87
CA ASN A 267 20.79 20.13 -32.19
C ASN A 267 21.72 19.20 -32.98
N PRO A 268 21.20 18.25 -33.78
CA PRO A 268 22.02 17.39 -34.62
C PRO A 268 22.68 18.14 -35.79
N SER A 269 22.33 19.40 -36.03
CA SER A 269 22.68 20.17 -37.22
C SER A 269 23.85 21.15 -37.04
N ARG A 270 24.66 21.01 -35.98
CA ARG A 270 26.00 21.63 -35.91
C ARG A 270 27.08 20.58 -35.65
N ARG A 271 27.29 19.70 -36.62
CA ARG A 271 28.64 19.19 -36.89
C ARG A 271 29.17 20.05 -38.03
N ASP A 272 30.08 20.96 -37.74
CA ASP A 272 30.84 21.64 -38.78
C ASP A 272 31.59 20.57 -39.61
N PRO A 273 31.55 20.64 -40.95
CA PRO A 273 32.39 19.83 -41.80
C PRO A 273 33.76 20.52 -41.87
N GLN A 274 34.72 20.08 -41.06
CA GLN A 274 36.12 20.45 -41.26
C GLN A 274 37.02 19.23 -41.09
N GLY A 275 37.68 18.86 -42.19
CA GLY A 275 38.89 18.03 -42.15
C GLY A 275 38.88 16.78 -43.04
N LEU A 276 38.68 16.92 -44.35
CA LEU A 276 39.23 16.00 -45.34
C LEU A 276 39.65 16.79 -46.59
N SER A 277 40.87 17.31 -46.53
CA SER A 277 41.76 17.59 -47.67
C SER A 277 43.16 17.79 -47.11
#